data_AF-A0A4Q2ZG43-F1
#
_entry.id   AF-A0A4Q2ZG43-F1
#
_cell.length_a   1.000
_cell.length_b   1.000
_cell.length_c   1.000
_cell.angle_alpha   90.00
_cell.angle_beta   90.00
_cell.angle_gamma   90.00
#
_symmetry.space_group_name_H-M   'P 1'
#
loop_
_entity.id
_entity.type
_entity.pdbx_description
1 polymer ?
#
loop_
_entity_poly.entity_id
_entity_poly.type
_entity_poly.pdbx_seq_one_letter_code
_entity_poly.pdbx_strand_id
1 'polypeptide(L)'
;FVKAEVEIVKPRCIVALGGTAAEGLLGLTGSVSAMRGKWYEFNGIPVRVTYHPSYLLRSTSVRDKRAVWEDMMEAMEKLGMPISERQRAFFLTK
;
A
#
# COMPACT_ATOMS: atom_id res chain seq x y z
N PHE A 1 -2.61 20.62 0.20
CA PHE A 1 -3.66 20.22 1.15
C PHE A 1 -3.29 18.93 1.89
N VAL A 2 -3.05 17.81 1.22
CA VAL A 2 -2.76 16.49 1.86
C VAL A 2 -1.70 16.52 2.97
N LYS A 3 -0.59 17.25 2.82
CA LYS A 3 0.43 17.34 3.89
C LYS A 3 -0.13 17.90 5.20
N ALA A 4 -0.96 18.94 5.13
CA ALA A 4 -1.62 19.52 6.30
C ALA A 4 -2.65 18.56 6.92
N GLU A 5 -3.37 17.79 6.10
CA GLU A 5 -4.30 16.76 6.59
C GLU A 5 -3.56 15.67 7.37
N VAL A 6 -2.39 15.22 6.88
CA VAL A 6 -1.54 14.24 7.57
C VAL A 6 -1.02 14.80 8.90
N GLU A 7 -0.64 16.08 8.95
CA GLU A 7 -0.19 16.75 10.18
C GLU A 7 -1.28 16.84 11.24
N ILE A 8 -2.55 17.00 10.83
CA ILE A 8 -3.71 17.05 11.73
C ILE A 8 -4.08 15.64 12.20
N VAL A 9 -4.19 14.68 11.28
CA VAL A 9 -4.65 13.32 11.57
C VAL A 9 -3.58 12.49 12.30
N LYS A 10 -2.30 12.74 12.02
CA LYS A 10 -1.14 11.99 12.56
C LYS A 10 -1.33 10.47 12.46
N PRO A 11 -1.52 9.93 11.24
CA PRO A 11 -1.80 8.52 11.06
C PRO A 11 -0.63 7.65 11.51
N ARG A 12 -0.93 6.45 12.01
CA ARG A 12 0.08 5.44 12.36
C ARG A 12 0.76 4.82 11.14
N CYS A 13 0.11 4.87 9.97
CA CYS A 13 0.60 4.35 8.70
C CYS A 13 -0.16 5.03 7.55
N ILE A 14 0.50 5.21 6.40
CA ILE A 14 -0.13 5.69 5.16
C ILE A 14 -0.01 4.61 4.08
N VAL A 15 -1.06 4.41 3.30
CA VAL A 15 -1.04 3.57 2.10
C VAL A 15 -1.18 4.49 0.89
N ALA A 16 -0.12 4.57 0.08
CA ALA A 16 -0.08 5.37 -1.14
C ALA A 16 -0.55 4.53 -2.35
N LEU A 17 -1.75 4.84 -2.85
CA LEU A 17 -2.39 4.11 -3.93
C LEU A 17 -1.97 4.68 -5.30
N GLY A 18 -1.02 4.00 -5.96
CA GLY A 18 -0.55 4.36 -7.30
C GLY A 18 0.55 5.43 -7.35
N GLY A 19 0.98 5.73 -8.57
CA GLY A 19 2.14 6.59 -8.84
C GLY A 19 1.96 8.03 -8.36
N THR A 20 0.81 8.64 -8.64
CA THR A 20 0.53 10.03 -8.23
C THR A 20 0.59 10.22 -6.71
N ALA A 21 0.08 9.25 -5.93
CA ALA A 21 0.16 9.32 -4.48
C ALA A 21 1.60 9.12 -3.98
N ALA A 22 2.35 8.19 -4.58
CA ALA A 22 3.75 7.95 -4.24
C ALA A 22 4.63 9.17 -4.58
N GLU A 23 4.43 9.80 -5.73
CA GLU A 23 5.14 11.03 -6.13
C GLU A 23 4.78 12.20 -5.22
N GLY A 24 3.48 12.44 -5.00
CA GLY A 24 3.03 13.59 -4.21
C GLY A 24 3.43 13.53 -2.73
N LEU A 25 3.50 12.32 -2.14
CA LEU A 25 3.91 12.14 -0.74
C LEU A 25 5.42 11.96 -0.59
N LEU A 26 6.04 11.14 -1.44
CA LEU A 26 7.41 10.64 -1.24
C LEU A 26 8.41 11.17 -2.27
N GLY A 27 7.96 11.90 -3.29
CA GLY A 27 8.82 12.34 -4.40
C GLY A 27 9.35 11.20 -5.28
N LEU A 28 8.77 10.00 -5.17
CA LEU A 28 9.21 8.85 -5.95
C LEU A 28 8.68 8.92 -7.38
N THR A 29 9.58 8.70 -8.33
CA THR A 29 9.25 8.62 -9.76
C THR A 29 9.52 7.22 -10.29
N GLY A 30 8.78 6.81 -11.33
CA GLY A 30 8.91 5.49 -11.96
C GLY A 30 7.66 4.60 -11.81
N SER A 31 7.83 3.30 -12.09
CA SER A 31 6.69 2.36 -12.10
C SER A 31 6.25 1.97 -10.68
N VAL A 32 4.94 1.87 -10.46
CA VAL A 32 4.38 1.43 -9.18
C VAL A 32 4.88 0.04 -8.79
N SER A 33 5.08 -0.85 -9.78
CA SER A 33 5.64 -2.18 -9.58
C SER A 33 7.05 -2.14 -8.95
N ALA A 34 7.89 -1.18 -9.34
CA ALA A 34 9.23 -1.02 -8.78
C ALA A 34 9.24 -0.37 -7.39
N MET A 35 8.24 0.47 -7.10
CA MET A 35 8.10 1.17 -5.81
C MET A 35 7.44 0.31 -4.74
N ARG A 36 6.50 -0.59 -5.10
CA ARG A 36 5.80 -1.43 -4.12
C ARG A 36 6.71 -2.49 -3.49
N GLY A 37 6.25 -3.09 -2.39
CA GLY A 37 7.00 -4.13 -1.66
C GLY A 37 8.10 -3.58 -0.74
N LYS A 38 8.21 -2.26 -0.60
CA LYS A 38 9.14 -1.58 0.31
C LYS A 38 8.38 -0.66 1.27
N TRP A 39 8.93 -0.49 2.46
CA TRP A 39 8.49 0.54 3.39
C TRP A 39 9.24 1.84 3.12
N TYR A 40 8.50 2.93 3.02
CA TYR A 40 9.02 4.29 2.98
C TYR A 40 8.58 5.03 4.23
N GLU A 41 8.99 6.30 4.31
CA GLU A 41 8.63 7.16 5.42
C GLU A 41 8.25 8.55 4.91
N PHE A 42 7.22 9.14 5.51
CA PHE A 42 6.84 10.53 5.33
C PHE A 42 6.69 11.18 6.70
N ASN A 43 7.60 12.09 7.06
CA ASN A 43 7.63 12.76 8.36
C ASN A 43 7.56 11.79 9.56
N GLY A 44 8.36 10.72 9.56
CA GLY A 44 8.32 9.70 10.62
C GLY A 44 7.17 8.68 10.51
N ILE A 45 6.23 8.86 9.57
CA ILE A 45 5.08 7.97 9.39
C ILE A 45 5.43 6.91 8.33
N PRO A 46 5.29 5.61 8.62
CA PRO A 46 5.56 4.56 7.65
C PRO A 46 4.56 4.63 6.49
N VAL A 47 5.07 4.53 5.26
CA VAL A 47 4.28 4.58 4.03
C VAL A 47 4.48 3.31 3.21
N ARG A 48 3.38 2.67 2.82
CA ARG A 48 3.37 1.55 1.88
C ARG A 48 2.82 2.00 0.53
N VAL A 49 3.62 1.88 -0.53
CA VAL A 49 3.16 2.08 -1.91
C VAL A 49 2.54 0.79 -2.44
N THR A 50 1.39 0.89 -3.10
CA THR A 50 0.76 -0.25 -3.78
C THR A 50 0.00 0.20 -5.05
N TYR A 51 -0.60 -0.74 -5.78
CA TYR A 51 -1.38 -0.43 -6.97
C TYR A 51 -2.66 0.34 -6.63
N HIS A 52 -3.01 1.28 -7.51
CA HIS A 52 -4.28 2.00 -7.40
C HIS A 52 -5.45 1.06 -7.76
N PRO A 53 -6.61 1.12 -7.07
CA PRO A 53 -7.75 0.25 -7.37
C PRO A 53 -8.20 0.31 -8.83
N SER A 54 -8.19 1.49 -9.47
CA SER A 54 -8.54 1.63 -10.89
C SER A 54 -7.60 0.88 -11.84
N TYR A 55 -6.35 0.60 -11.43
CA TYR A 55 -5.46 -0.27 -12.18
C TYR A 55 -5.97 -1.72 -12.14
N LEU A 56 -6.34 -2.22 -10.97
CA LEU A 56 -6.87 -3.58 -10.79
C LEU A 56 -8.25 -3.81 -11.43
N LEU A 57 -9.02 -2.74 -11.64
CA LEU A 57 -10.28 -2.83 -12.40
C LEU A 57 -10.03 -2.99 -13.89
N ARG A 58 -8.90 -2.48 -14.40
CA ARG A 58 -8.50 -2.61 -15.81
C ARG A 58 -7.67 -3.86 -16.06
N SER A 59 -6.80 -4.25 -15.14
CA SER A 59 -6.03 -5.49 -15.21
C SER A 59 -6.75 -6.60 -14.42
N THR A 60 -7.21 -7.64 -15.10
CA THR A 60 -7.81 -8.82 -14.45
C THR A 60 -6.75 -9.78 -13.87
N SER A 61 -5.51 -9.32 -13.70
CA SER A 61 -4.37 -10.09 -13.20
C SER A 61 -4.60 -10.52 -11.75
N VAL A 62 -4.74 -11.83 -11.53
CA VAL A 62 -4.78 -12.42 -10.18
C VAL A 62 -3.49 -12.11 -9.42
N ARG A 63 -2.35 -12.03 -10.12
CA ARG A 63 -1.05 -11.68 -9.53
C ARG A 63 -1.07 -10.28 -8.94
N ASP A 64 -1.65 -9.30 -9.64
CA ASP A 64 -1.67 -7.91 -9.17
C ASP A 64 -2.65 -7.72 -8.01
N LYS A 65 -3.79 -8.43 -8.04
CA LYS A 65 -4.73 -8.47 -6.92
C LYS A 65 -4.07 -9.09 -5.68
N ARG A 66 -3.33 -10.18 -5.86
CA ARG A 66 -2.55 -10.82 -4.79
C ARG A 66 -1.48 -9.88 -4.24
N ALA A 67 -0.77 -9.16 -5.10
CA ALA A 67 0.21 -8.17 -4.68
C ALA A 67 -0.39 -7.09 -3.77
N VAL A 68 -1.53 -6.50 -4.13
CA VAL A 68 -2.20 -5.52 -3.25
C VAL A 68 -2.65 -6.14 -1.94
N TRP A 69 -3.12 -7.38 -1.97
CA TRP A 69 -3.51 -8.13 -0.77
C TRP A 69 -2.34 -8.34 0.20
N GLU A 70 -1.19 -8.74 -0.32
CA GLU A 70 0.05 -8.88 0.46
C GLU A 70 0.49 -7.53 1.05
N ASP A 71 0.44 -6.44 0.29
CA ASP A 71 0.74 -5.09 0.81
C ASP A 71 -0.18 -4.68 1.96
N MET A 72 -1.47 -5.04 1.91
CA MET A 72 -2.43 -4.73 2.97
C MET A 72 -2.19 -5.59 4.21
N MET A 73 -1.87 -6.87 4.04
CA MET A 73 -1.48 -7.73 5.17
C MET A 73 -0.22 -7.21 5.84
N GLU A 74 0.79 -6.78 5.09
CA GLU A 74 2.00 -6.17 5.66
C GLU A 74 1.68 -4.88 6.42
N ALA A 75 0.76 -4.04 5.91
CA ALA A 75 0.32 -2.84 6.62
C ALA A 75 -0.43 -3.17 7.93
N MET A 76 -1.31 -4.17 7.91
CA MET A 76 -1.97 -4.69 9.11
C MET A 76 -0.95 -5.20 10.14
N GLU A 77 0.04 -5.97 9.69
CA GLU A 77 1.10 -6.51 10.55
C GLU A 77 1.95 -5.40 11.16
N LYS A 78 2.31 -4.38 10.37
CA LYS A 78 3.02 -3.17 10.84
C LYS A 78 2.22 -2.41 11.90
N LEU A 79 0.89 -2.42 11.81
CA LEU A 79 -0.02 -1.80 12.79
C LEU A 79 -0.30 -2.69 14.01
N GLY A 80 0.20 -3.93 14.05
CA GLY A 80 -0.08 -4.91 15.10
C GLY A 80 -1.52 -5.44 15.05
N MET A 81 -2.18 -5.38 13.90
CA MET A 81 -3.53 -5.88 13.72
C MET A 81 -3.52 -7.41 13.55
N PRO A 82 -4.53 -8.13 14.07
CA PRO A 82 -4.62 -9.57 13.87
C PRO A 82 -4.88 -9.89 12.39
N ILE A 83 -4.16 -10.88 11.87
CA ILE A 83 -4.33 -11.42 10.51
C ILE A 83 -4.68 -12.90 10.64
N SER A 84 -5.89 -13.26 10.22
CA SER A 84 -6.38 -14.65 10.25
C SER A 84 -5.66 -15.54 9.25
N GLU A 85 -5.66 -16.85 9.51
CA GLU A 85 -5.14 -17.85 8.58
C GLU A 85 -5.85 -17.79 7.22
N ARG A 86 -7.17 -17.57 7.21
CA ARG A 86 -7.96 -17.38 5.98
C ARG A 86 -7.44 -16.20 5.15
N GLN A 87 -7.04 -15.10 5.79
CA GLN A 87 -6.47 -13.95 5.08
C GLN A 87 -5.11 -14.29 4.48
N ARG A 88 -4.24 -14.97 5.23
CA ARG A 88 -2.92 -15.41 4.74
C ARG A 88 -3.03 -16.40 3.58
N ALA A 89 -4.03 -17.29 3.64
CA ALA A 89 -4.25 -18.33 2.64
C ALA A 89 -5.06 -17.89 1.42
N PHE A 90 -5.69 -16.70 1.41
CA PHE A 90 -6.70 -16.32 0.41
C PHE A 90 -6.26 -16.50 -1.05
N PHE A 91 -5.02 -16.13 -1.39
CA PHE A 91 -4.44 -16.32 -2.74
C PHE A 91 -3.50 -17.54 -2.87
N LEU A 92 -3.38 -18.36 -1.83
CA LEU A 92 -2.58 -19.59 -1.82
C LEU A 92 -3.41 -20.83 -2.15
N THR A 93 -4.71 -20.79 -1.86
CA THR A 93 -5.66 -21.82 -2.28
C THR A 93 -5.76 -21.88 -3.80
N LYS A 94 -5.36 -23.02 -4.38
CA LYS A 94 -5.64 -23.39 -5.77
C LYS A 94 -7.04 -23.94 -5.90
#